data_AF-A0A8T0NM93-F1
#
_entry.id   AF-A0A8T0NM93-F1
#
_cell.length_a   1.000
_cell.length_b   1.000
_cell.length_c   1.000
_cell.angle_alpha   90.00
_cell.angle_beta   90.00
_cell.angle_gamma   90.00
#
_symmetry.space_group_name_H-M   'P 1'
#
loop_
_entity.id
_entity.type
_entity.pdbx_description
1 polymer ?
#
loop_
_entity_poly.entity_id
_entity_poly.type
_entity_poly.pdbx_seq_one_letter_code
_entity_poly.pdbx_strand_id
1 'polypeptide(L)' 'MGKILVYKSGKVKMKLGDVHFDVAAGSNLSFAQEAVAVDTREKLYSSLGEVGKVAIVTPDIDCLLDCIKLE' A
#
# COMPACT_ATOMS: atom_id res chain seq x y z
N MET A 1 -12.06 -5.46 0.70
CA MET A 1 -11.28 -4.26 0.35
C MET A 1 -11.19 -3.36 1.59
N GLY A 2 -10.01 -2.78 1.87
CA GLY A 2 -9.77 -1.92 3.03
C GLY A 2 -10.06 -0.43 2.76
N LYS A 3 -9.67 0.44 3.70
CA LYS A 3 -9.74 1.91 3.58
C LYS A 3 -8.36 2.53 3.78
N ILE A 4 -8.06 3.57 3.00
CA ILE A 4 -6.95 4.50 3.28
C ILE A 4 -7.52 5.66 4.11
N LEU A 5 -6.85 5.96 5.23
CA LEU A 5 -7.23 6.97 6.22
C LEU A 5 -6.19 8.08 6.19
N VAL A 6 -6.58 9.29 5.79
CA VAL A 6 -5.73 10.48 5.83
C VAL A 6 -6.18 11.35 7.00
N TYR A 7 -5.32 11.50 8.00
CA TYR A 7 -5.62 12.27 9.21
C TYR A 7 -5.34 13.76 8.98
N LYS A 8 -5.96 14.64 9.79
CA LYS A 8 -5.70 16.09 9.75
C LYS A 8 -4.22 16.44 9.95
N SER A 9 -3.47 15.59 10.66
CA SER A 9 -2.02 15.74 10.86
C SER A 9 -1.18 15.40 9.62
N GLY A 10 -1.80 14.91 8.54
CA GLY A 10 -1.10 14.39 7.37
C GLY A 10 -0.63 12.95 7.52
N LYS A 11 -0.75 12.32 8.71
CA LYS A 11 -0.48 10.88 8.86
C LYS A 11 -1.43 10.10 7.96
N VAL A 12 -0.91 9.08 7.29
CA VAL A 12 -1.71 8.16 6.47
C VAL A 12 -1.64 6.77 7.11
N LYS A 13 -2.80 6.11 7.22
CA LYS A 13 -2.91 4.71 7.63
C LYS A 13 -3.76 3.93 6.63
N MET A 14 -3.59 2.62 6.59
CA MET A 14 -4.51 1.71 5.92
C MET A 14 -5.21 0.84 6.97
N LYS A 15 -6.51 0.62 6.78
CA LYS A 15 -7.31 -0.28 7.62
C LYS A 15 -7.84 -1.43 6.76
N LEU A 16 -7.55 -2.66 7.15
CA LEU A 16 -8.06 -3.87 6.52
C LEU A 16 -8.73 -4.74 7.59
N GLY A 17 -10.06 -4.86 7.53
CA GLY A 17 -10.82 -5.38 8.68
C GLY A 17 -10.62 -4.45 9.88
N ASP A 18 -10.25 -5.01 11.04
CA ASP A 18 -9.95 -4.24 12.25
C ASP A 18 -8.46 -3.96 12.48
N VAL A 19 -7.60 -4.44 11.58
CA VAL A 19 -6.16 -4.26 11.67
C VAL A 19 -5.74 -2.93 11.03
N HIS A 20 -4.90 -2.19 11.74
CA HIS A 20 -4.31 -0.94 11.28
C HIS A 20 -2.89 -1.15 10.76
N PHE A 21 -2.55 -0.38 9.73
CA PHE A 21 -1.25 -0.36 9.09
C PHE A 21 -0.78 1.08 8.96
N ASP A 22 0.50 1.31 9.27
CA ASP A 22 1.16 2.56 8.92
C ASP A 22 1.48 2.56 7.42
N VAL A 23 1.36 3.73 6.79
CA VAL A 23 1.67 3.93 5.38
C VAL A 23 2.79 4.96 5.27
N ALA A 24 3.88 4.54 4.66
CA ALA A 24 5.04 5.39 4.39
C ALA A 24 5.28 5.51 2.88
N ALA A 25 5.95 6.58 2.46
CA ALA A 25 6.47 6.67 1.10
C ALA A 25 7.61 5.65 0.93
N GLY A 26 7.58 4.92 -0.19
CA GLY A 26 8.70 4.08 -0.62
C GLY A 26 9.89 4.92 -1.06
N SER A 27 11.02 4.24 -1.26
CA SER A 27 12.22 4.87 -1.80
C SER A 27 11.96 5.50 -3.17
N ASN A 28 12.56 6.66 -3.43
CA ASN A 28 12.60 7.21 -4.78
C ASN A 28 13.31 6.23 -5.70
N LEU A 29 12.65 5.91 -6.82
CA LEU A 29 13.20 5.03 -7.84
C LEU A 29 14.10 5.85 -8.76
N SER A 30 15.32 5.38 -8.99
CA SER A 30 16.30 6.04 -9.87
C SER A 30 16.18 5.61 -11.33
N PHE A 31 15.26 4.70 -11.64
CA PHE A 31 15.05 4.11 -12.95
C PHE A 31 13.55 4.08 -13.30
N ALA A 32 13.26 4.16 -14.60
CA ALA A 32 11.89 4.09 -15.10
C ALA A 32 11.30 2.69 -14.84
N GLN A 33 10.07 2.66 -14.32
CA GLN A 33 9.29 1.44 -14.10
C GLN A 33 7.95 1.59 -14.81
N GLU A 34 7.47 0.56 -15.50
CA GLU A 34 6.20 0.61 -16.24
C GLU A 34 5.30 -0.56 -15.83
N ALA A 35 4.03 -0.25 -15.57
CA ALA A 35 3.01 -1.26 -15.35
C ALA A 35 2.42 -1.70 -16.69
N VAL A 36 2.29 -3.00 -16.91
CA VAL A 36 1.75 -3.57 -18.15
C VAL A 36 0.70 -4.63 -17.83
N ALA A 37 -0.37 -4.65 -18.63
CA ALA A 37 -1.36 -5.73 -18.62
C ALA A 37 -0.98 -6.76 -19.68
N VAL A 38 -0.92 -8.03 -19.27
CA VAL A 38 -0.66 -9.18 -20.17
C VAL A 38 -1.79 -10.18 -20.01
N ASP A 39 -2.60 -10.34 -21.05
CA ASP A 39 -3.56 -11.43 -21.16
C ASP A 39 -2.94 -12.56 -21.99
N THR A 40 -2.62 -13.67 -21.33
CA THR A 40 -1.97 -14.81 -21.98
C THR A 40 -2.94 -15.69 -22.77
N ARG A 41 -4.25 -15.59 -22.54
CA ARG A 41 -5.28 -16.34 -23.26
C ARG A 41 -5.57 -15.71 -24.60
N GLU A 42 -5.91 -14.42 -24.57
CA GLU A 42 -6.21 -13.62 -25.76
C GLU A 42 -4.94 -13.08 -26.45
N LYS A 43 -3.77 -13.29 -25.84
CA LYS A 43 -2.46 -12.81 -26.29
C LYS A 43 -2.43 -11.30 -26.48
N LEU A 44 -3.09 -10.58 -25.58
CA LEU A 44 -3.15 -9.13 -25.59
C LEU A 44 -2.11 -8.55 -24.63
N TYR A 45 -1.54 -7.42 -25.05
CA TYR A 45 -0.58 -6.65 -24.29
C TYR A 45 -1.00 -5.19 -24.28
N SER A 46 -0.90 -4.52 -23.14
CA SER A 46 -1.17 -3.07 -23.04
C SER A 46 -0.29 -2.43 -21.97
N SER A 47 0.41 -1.36 -22.34
CA SER A 47 1.06 -0.49 -21.35
C SER A 47 0.00 0.28 -20.56
N LEU A 48 0.17 0.32 -19.23
CA LEU A 48 -0.66 1.08 -18.30
C LEU A 48 0.04 2.36 -17.82
N GLY A 49 1.32 2.54 -18.18
CA GLY A 49 2.12 3.72 -17.85
C GLY A 49 3.10 3.53 -16.70
N GLU A 50 3.79 4.62 -16.37
CA GLU A 50 4.91 4.65 -15.43
C GLU A 50 4.45 4.48 -13.96
N VAL A 51 5.23 3.73 -13.19
CA VAL A 51 5.07 3.60 -11.73
C VAL A 51 5.84 4.72 -11.03
N GLY A 52 5.16 5.85 -10.80
CA GLY A 52 5.82 7.04 -10.27
C GLY A 52 6.02 7.09 -8.75
N LYS A 53 5.18 6.43 -7.95
CA LYS A 53 5.27 6.43 -6.48
C LYS A 53 4.91 5.07 -5.91
N VAL A 54 5.65 4.65 -4.89
CA VAL A 54 5.40 3.42 -4.14
C VAL A 54 5.01 3.78 -2.72
N ALA A 55 4.01 3.08 -2.16
CA ALA A 55 3.65 3.17 -0.75
C ALA A 55 4.08 1.88 -0.05
N ILE A 56 4.72 2.01 1.10
CA ILE A 56 5.08 0.90 1.98
C ILE A 56 4.03 0.81 3.07
N VAL A 57 3.41 -0.36 3.21
CA VAL A 57 2.34 -0.61 4.17
C VAL A 57 2.83 -1.64 5.17
N THR A 58 2.97 -1.25 6.43
CA THR A 58 3.46 -2.12 7.51
C THR A 58 2.42 -2.22 8.62
N PRO A 59 2.23 -3.40 9.25
CA PRO A 59 1.33 -3.51 10.40
C PRO A 59 1.72 -2.52 11.49
N ASP A 60 0.72 -1.89 12.11
CA ASP A 60 0.92 -1.03 13.28
C ASP A 60 1.19 -1.93 14.50
N ILE A 61 2.48 -2.15 14.80
CA ILE A 61 2.92 -3.07 15.85
C ILE A 61 2.47 -2.59 17.22
N ASP A 62 2.47 -1.28 17.48
CA ASP A 62 2.02 -0.72 18.75
C ASP A 62 0.54 -1.05 18.99
N CYS A 63 -0.31 -0.80 17.97
CA CYS A 63 -1.72 -1.15 18.01
C CYS A 63 -1.95 -2.66 18.19
N LEU A 64 -1.13 -3.51 17.55
CA LEU A 64 -1.25 -4.96 17.68
C LEU A 64 -0.86 -5.46 19.07
N LEU A 65 0.22 -4.93 19.65
CA LEU A 65 0.67 -5.31 20.99
C LEU A 65 -0.32 -4.87 22.07
N ASP A 66 -0.96 -3.72 21.90
CA ASP A 66 -1.97 -3.24 22.85
C ASP A 66 -3.24 -4.10 22.82
N CYS A 67 -3.61 -4.67 21.67
CA CYS A 67 -4.69 -5.65 21.61
C CYS A 67 -4.39 -6.94 22.39
N ILE A 68 -3.11 -7.35 22.50
CA ILE A 68 -2.71 -8.58 23.21
C ILE A 68 -2.67 -8.36 24.74
N LYS A 69 -2.34 -7.15 25.21
CA LYS A 69 -2.26 -6.84 26.65
C LYS A 69 -3.62 -6.75 27.36
N LEU A 70 -4.72 -6.90 26.64
CA LEU A 70 -6.09 -6.82 27.16
C LEU A 70 -6.70 -8.20 27.50
N GLU A 71 -5.93 -9.28 27.40
CA GLU A 71 -6.24 -10.62 27.90
C GLU A 71 -5.44 -10.95 29.18
#